data_AF-Q3M6H2-F1
#
_entry.id   AF-Q3M6H2-F1
#
_cell.length_a   1.000
_cell.length_b   1.000
_cell.length_c   1.000
_cell.angle_alpha   90.00
_cell.angle_beta   90.00
_cell.angle_gamma   90.00
#
_symmetry.space_group_name_H-M   'P 1'
#
loop_
_entity.id
_entity.type
_entity.pdbx_description
1 polymer ?
#
loop_
_entity_poly.entity_id
_entity_poly.type
_entity_poly.pdbx_seq_one_letter_code
_entity_poly.pdbx_strand_id
1 'polypeptide(L)' 'MPNRKGNPENLEPLKLKGDEALAANLSFRVTESMKEMVKAQDDPAQFCRDAIQEKLDKLSSEE' A
#
# COMPACT_ATOMS: atom_id res chain seq x y z
N MET A 1 27.48 -41.80 -9.72
CA MET A 1 26.15 -41.37 -9.23
C MET A 1 25.69 -40.22 -10.10
N PRO A 2 24.51 -40.28 -10.75
CA PRO A 2 24.05 -39.18 -11.60
C PRO A 2 23.53 -38.05 -10.73
N ASN A 3 24.22 -36.90 -10.73
CA ASN A 3 23.75 -35.71 -10.06
C ASN A 3 22.47 -35.23 -10.73
N ARG A 4 21.33 -35.32 -10.03
CA ARG A 4 20.10 -34.57 -10.35
C ARG A 4 20.44 -33.09 -10.24
N LYS A 5 20.85 -32.48 -11.34
CA LYS A 5 20.77 -31.02 -11.53
C LYS A 5 19.31 -30.66 -11.27
N GLY A 6 19.04 -30.07 -10.11
CA GLY A 6 17.74 -29.49 -9.82
C GLY A 6 17.49 -28.42 -10.87
N ASN A 7 16.45 -28.62 -11.70
CA ASN A 7 16.02 -27.61 -12.64
C ASN A 7 15.61 -26.36 -11.86
N PRO A 8 16.25 -25.20 -12.09
CA PRO A 8 15.89 -23.93 -11.45
C PRO A 8 14.59 -23.34 -12.00
N GLU A 9 13.85 -24.10 -12.81
CA GLU A 9 12.68 -23.65 -13.57
C GLU A 9 11.40 -23.62 -12.72
N ASN A 10 11.42 -24.17 -11.50
CA ASN A 10 10.28 -24.15 -10.57
C ASN A 10 10.32 -22.98 -9.59
N LEU A 11 11.19 -21.99 -9.82
CA LEU A 11 11.13 -20.70 -9.14
C LEU A 11 10.09 -19.86 -9.86
N GLU A 12 8.82 -20.25 -9.77
CA GLU A 12 7.74 -19.33 -10.08
C GLU A 12 8.01 -18.07 -9.24
N PRO A 13 8.06 -16.86 -9.84
CA PRO A 13 8.20 -15.66 -9.05
C PRO A 13 7.03 -15.67 -8.10
N LEU A 14 7.33 -15.71 -6.79
CA LEU A 14 6.35 -15.54 -5.73
C LEU A 14 5.60 -14.26 -6.07
N LYS A 15 4.46 -14.40 -6.75
CA LYS A 15 3.47 -13.34 -6.88
C LYS A 15 3.00 -13.17 -5.46
N LEU A 16 3.67 -12.26 -4.75
CA LEU A 16 3.24 -11.69 -3.48
C LEU A 16 1.86 -11.12 -3.75
N LYS A 17 0.86 -11.99 -3.59
CA LYS A 17 -0.55 -11.68 -3.66
C LYS A 17 -0.90 -11.15 -2.28
N GLY A 18 -0.35 -10.00 -1.96
CA GLY A 18 -0.42 -9.42 -0.63
C GLY A 18 0.02 -7.98 -0.74
N ASP A 19 -0.97 -7.10 -0.78
CA ASP A 19 -0.88 -5.64 -0.78
C ASP A 19 -0.03 -5.07 -1.92
N GLU A 20 -0.66 -4.28 -2.79
CA GLU A 20 0.08 -3.46 -3.75
C GLU A 20 1.17 -2.71 -2.97
N ALA A 21 2.45 -3.06 -3.20
CA ALA A 21 3.55 -2.47 -2.45
C ALA A 21 3.38 -0.96 -2.53
N LEU A 22 3.41 -0.27 -1.37
CA LEU A 22 3.28 1.19 -1.26
C LEU A 22 4.45 1.88 -2.01
N ALA A 23 4.39 1.82 -3.34
CA ALA A 23 5.47 2.13 -4.26
C ALA A 23 5.39 3.58 -4.74
N ALA A 24 4.24 4.22 -4.53
CA ALA A 24 3.99 5.61 -4.88
C ALA A 24 3.89 6.49 -3.63
N ASN A 25 4.55 7.64 -3.68
CA ASN A 25 4.40 8.69 -2.68
C ASN A 25 3.41 9.74 -3.19
N LEU A 26 2.35 9.99 -2.43
CA LEU A 26 1.40 11.08 -2.71
C LEU A 26 1.74 12.28 -1.81
N SER A 27 2.16 13.39 -2.40
CA SER A 27 2.46 14.64 -1.67
C SER A 27 1.49 15.73 -2.10
N PHE A 28 0.69 16.25 -1.17
CA PHE A 28 -0.24 17.35 -1.40
C PHE A 28 -0.16 18.39 -0.28
N ARG A 29 -0.60 19.62 -0.57
CA ARG A 29 -0.64 20.69 0.42
C ARG A 29 -1.92 20.57 1.24
N VAL A 30 -1.79 20.63 2.56
CA VAL A 30 -2.89 20.65 3.53
C VAL A 30 -2.86 21.96 4.32
N THR A 31 -3.99 22.31 4.94
CA THR A 31 -4.04 23.41 5.89
C THR A 31 -3.24 23.06 7.15
N GLU A 32 -2.78 24.10 7.88
CA GLU A 32 -1.97 23.92 9.09
C GLU A 32 -2.71 23.12 10.16
N SER A 33 -4.00 23.42 10.36
CA SER A 33 -4.87 22.69 11.29
C SER A 33 -5.01 21.22 10.95
N MET A 34 -5.12 20.85 9.66
CA MET A 34 -5.16 19.45 9.24
C MET A 34 -3.83 18.74 9.53
N LYS A 35 -2.71 19.41 9.28
CA LYS A 35 -1.38 18.86 9.57
C LYS A 35 -1.20 18.58 11.06
N GLU A 36 -1.67 19.47 11.93
CA GLU A 36 -1.64 19.27 13.38
C GLU A 36 -2.52 18.10 13.81
N MET A 37 -3.75 18.03 13.31
CA MET A 37 -4.66 16.92 13.64
C MET A 37 -4.12 15.56 13.18
N VAL A 38 -3.53 15.48 11.99
CA VAL A 38 -2.91 14.24 11.47
C VAL A 38 -1.68 13.87 12.28
N LYS A 39 -0.84 14.85 12.64
CA LYS A 39 0.34 14.63 13.49
C LYS A 39 -0.01 14.22 14.93
N ALA A 40 -1.18 14.60 15.42
CA ALA A 40 -1.66 14.23 16.73
C ALA A 40 -2.17 12.78 16.79
N GLN A 41 -2.34 12.11 15.64
CA GLN A 41 -2.67 10.69 15.58
C GLN A 41 -1.43 9.83 15.85
N ASP A 42 -1.64 8.63 16.42
CA ASP A 42 -0.59 7.65 16.64
C ASP A 42 0.14 7.24 15.35
N ASP A 43 -0.60 7.15 14.24
CA ASP A 43 -0.08 6.69 12.95
C ASP A 43 -0.54 7.61 11.79
N PRO A 44 0.15 8.74 11.56
CA PRO A 44 -0.27 9.75 10.58
C PRO A 44 -0.32 9.20 9.15
N ALA A 45 0.56 8.26 8.82
CA ALA A 45 0.62 7.66 7.49
C ALA A 45 -0.57 6.73 7.23
N GLN A 46 -0.93 5.89 8.21
CA GLN A 46 -2.11 5.03 8.09
C GLN A 46 -3.40 5.84 8.09
N PHE A 47 -3.52 6.85 8.94
CA PHE A 47 -4.68 7.74 8.97
C PHE A 47 -4.94 8.37 7.59
N CYS A 48 -3.90 8.89 6.94
CA CYS A 48 -4.04 9.44 5.59
C CYS A 48 -4.47 8.38 4.57
N ARG A 49 -3.94 7.16 4.66
CA ARG A 49 -4.31 6.06 3.75
C ARG A 49 -5.77 5.66 3.94
N ASP A 50 -6.20 5.48 5.19
CA ASP A 50 -7.56 5.06 5.53
C ASP A 50 -8.58 6.11 5.08
N ALA A 51 -8.30 7.39 5.34
CA ALA A 51 -9.16 8.49 4.90
C ALA A 51 -9.27 8.59 3.37
N ILE A 52 -8.17 8.34 2.64
CA ILE A 52 -8.19 8.29 1.17
C ILE A 52 -8.96 7.07 0.69
N GLN A 53 -8.71 5.89 1.28
CA GLN A 53 -9.36 4.64 0.91
C GLN A 53 -10.88 4.70 1.12
N GLU A 54 -11.33 5.22 2.26
CA GLU A 54 -12.75 5.40 2.56
C GLU A 54 -13.40 6.36 1.56
N LYS A 55 -12.69 7.43 1.17
CA LYS A 55 -13.21 8.38 0.19
C LYS A 55 -13.30 7.79 -1.22
N LEU A 56 -12.30 6.98 -1.61
CA LEU A 56 -12.30 6.26 -2.88
C LEU A 56 -13.38 5.18 -2.92
N ASP A 57 -13.54 4.41 -1.85
CA ASP A 57 -14.59 3.40 -1.72
C ASP A 57 -15.99 4.02 -1.85
N LYS A 58 -16.24 5.14 -1.16
CA LYS A 58 -17.48 5.91 -1.31
C LYS A 58 -17.71 6.37 -2.73
N LEU A 59 -16.67 6.84 -3.44
CA LEU A 59 -16.79 7.27 -4.84
C LEU A 59 -17.05 6.09 -5.78
N SER A 60 -16.40 4.95 -5.55
CA SER A 60 -16.57 3.74 -6.37
C SER A 60 -17.87 2.99 -6.09
N SER A 61 -18.46 3.13 -4.90
CA SER A 61 -19.78 2.56 -4.57
C SER A 61 -20.94 3.45 -5.04
N GLU A 62 -20.67 4.69 -5.45
CA GLU A 62 -21.66 5.62 -6.02
C GLU A 62 -21.71 5.57 -7.57
N GLU A 63 -21.01 4.62 -8.20
CA GLU A 63 -21.09 4.29 -9.64
C GLU A 63 -21.98 3.08 -9.94
#